data_AF-F3B438-F1
#
_entry.id   AF-F3B438-F1
#
_cell.length_a   1.000
_cell.length_b   1.000
_cell.length_c   1.000
_cell.angle_alpha   90.00
_cell.angle_beta   90.00
_cell.angle_gamma   90.00
#
_symmetry.space_group_name_H-M   'P 1'
#
loop_
_entity.id
_entity.type
_entity.pdbx_description
1 polymer ?
#
loop_
_entity_poly.entity_id
_entity_poly.type
_entity_poly.pdbx_seq_one_letter_code
_entity_poly.pdbx_strand_id
1 'polypeptide(L)'
;MKLEYKKRIYWLLRFILIVCVVNVLTGMYEVFISNYNVIANQIIWKGARYNWDGNIYHNIDELENLSELPKECDIRDIWAVASYYSKDDAECESRLRELEKINDEQGEKQVVENILEHDLGDDKKTRMEYLIVAGILTKDLDKGTELLNTALDYCFDRDFGVLGYKRYIDIGDKLYRKNEKVEEIIKAFEILSKYTVDYVEGIDKIVDEDRRDTDIRYYHNMIQLFQTFSSIEQFDNNLIMAKSHSGDNKKYIIRAVKGDSRDISLYYTMYKAFIKFGNVNVYGRYKNLNMRIYGVMIGYLDVRDVTDHISLKYLSTLTFIRRLYRLESTSDIFELCATYTVVYDTDMHLIEGTAYAVYPTYKILTRHRPVDVNYTKDAIRNFNTNFSKGGYFGEFANEVGYDENNPINEENFGERLVEIFNMEYKCYEVIGLEYGFDFKCITLDLSGKEPLKRED
;
A
#
# COMPACT_ATOMS: atom_id res chain seq x y z
N MET A 1 -27.17 -11.43 -58.50
CA MET A 1 -26.66 -10.11 -58.07
C MET A 1 -27.37 -9.51 -56.85
N LYS A 2 -28.71 -9.33 -56.82
CA LYS A 2 -29.41 -8.71 -55.67
C LYS A 2 -29.42 -9.53 -54.35
N LEU A 3 -29.34 -10.86 -54.43
CA LEU A 3 -29.45 -11.74 -53.25
C LEU A 3 -28.14 -11.80 -52.43
N GLU A 4 -26.98 -11.83 -53.08
CA GLU A 4 -25.67 -11.79 -52.41
C GLU A 4 -25.42 -10.47 -51.71
N TYR A 5 -25.85 -9.35 -52.31
CA TYR A 5 -25.70 -8.03 -51.71
C TYR A 5 -26.52 -7.90 -50.42
N LYS A 6 -27.78 -8.41 -50.42
CA LYS A 6 -28.60 -8.49 -49.20
C LYS A 6 -27.98 -9.40 -48.14
N LYS A 7 -27.39 -10.55 -48.51
CA LYS A 7 -26.67 -11.44 -47.58
C LYS A 7 -25.45 -10.75 -46.97
N ARG A 8 -24.67 -9.99 -47.74
CA ARG A 8 -23.51 -9.24 -47.25
C ARG A 8 -23.92 -8.11 -46.28
N ILE A 9 -24.96 -7.35 -46.60
CA ILE A 9 -25.50 -6.32 -45.69
C ILE A 9 -26.01 -6.94 -44.39
N TYR A 10 -26.70 -8.08 -44.48
CA TYR A 10 -27.20 -8.79 -43.30
C TYR A 10 -26.07 -9.30 -42.40
N TRP A 11 -25.00 -9.84 -42.99
CA TRP A 11 -23.79 -10.22 -42.25
C TRP A 11 -23.07 -9.01 -41.62
N LEU A 12 -22.97 -7.89 -42.34
CA LEU A 12 -22.39 -6.66 -41.82
C LEU A 12 -23.19 -6.09 -40.65
N LEU A 13 -24.53 -6.05 -40.76
CA LEU A 13 -25.41 -5.58 -39.68
C LEU A 13 -25.34 -6.49 -38.45
N ARG A 14 -25.28 -7.82 -38.64
CA ARG A 14 -25.02 -8.76 -37.54
C ARG A 14 -23.67 -8.51 -36.88
N PHE A 15 -22.63 -8.27 -37.67
CA PHE A 15 -21.29 -7.97 -37.14
C PHE A 15 -21.29 -6.67 -36.33
N ILE A 16 -21.91 -5.60 -36.84
CA ILE A 16 -22.07 -4.33 -36.12
C ILE A 16 -22.85 -4.55 -34.82
N LEU A 17 -23.97 -5.28 -34.86
CA LEU A 17 -24.75 -5.59 -33.67
C LEU A 17 -23.94 -6.37 -32.64
N ILE A 18 -23.17 -7.39 -33.07
CA ILE A 18 -22.27 -8.15 -32.19
C ILE A 18 -21.24 -7.21 -31.56
N VAL A 19 -20.61 -6.33 -32.33
CA VAL A 19 -19.64 -5.35 -31.80
C VAL A 19 -20.30 -4.40 -30.80
N CYS A 20 -21.51 -3.90 -31.08
CA CYS A 20 -22.26 -3.05 -30.15
C CYS A 20 -22.61 -3.78 -28.84
N VAL A 21 -23.13 -5.02 -28.94
CA VAL A 21 -23.48 -5.84 -27.77
C VAL A 21 -22.23 -6.16 -26.93
N VAL A 22 -21.13 -6.55 -27.58
CA VAL A 22 -19.85 -6.78 -26.90
C VAL A 22 -19.39 -5.51 -26.20
N ASN A 23 -19.41 -4.34 -26.85
CA ASN A 23 -18.99 -3.09 -26.20
C ASN A 23 -19.87 -2.72 -24.99
N VAL A 24 -21.20 -2.90 -25.08
CA VAL A 24 -22.10 -2.64 -23.95
C VAL A 24 -21.85 -3.62 -22.80
N LEU A 25 -21.71 -4.92 -23.11
CA LEU A 25 -21.40 -5.95 -22.11
C LEU A 25 -20.04 -5.70 -21.46
N THR A 26 -19.01 -5.32 -22.22
CA THR A 26 -17.69 -4.97 -21.70
C THR A 26 -17.76 -3.74 -20.80
N GLY A 27 -18.48 -2.68 -21.21
CA GLY A 27 -18.64 -1.48 -20.37
C GLY A 27 -19.38 -1.78 -19.07
N MET A 28 -20.46 -2.58 -19.11
CA MET A 28 -21.14 -3.04 -17.90
C MET A 28 -20.20 -3.87 -17.01
N TYR A 29 -19.47 -4.82 -17.59
CA TYR A 29 -18.50 -5.66 -16.87
C TYR A 29 -17.42 -4.82 -16.18
N GLU A 30 -16.89 -3.79 -16.84
CA GLU A 30 -15.92 -2.86 -16.26
C GLU A 30 -16.50 -2.07 -15.08
N VAL A 31 -17.74 -1.59 -15.19
CA VAL A 31 -18.43 -0.93 -14.06
C VAL A 31 -18.64 -1.90 -12.89
N PHE A 32 -19.07 -3.13 -13.16
CA PHE A 32 -19.26 -4.13 -12.11
C PHE A 32 -17.94 -4.50 -11.42
N ILE A 33 -16.86 -4.73 -12.16
CA ILE A 33 -15.53 -5.00 -11.59
C ILE A 33 -15.04 -3.83 -10.74
N SER A 34 -15.24 -2.59 -11.18
CA SER A 34 -14.80 -1.43 -10.39
C SER A 34 -15.42 -1.39 -9.00
N ASN A 35 -16.64 -1.91 -8.82
CA ASN A 35 -17.29 -2.02 -7.52
C ASN A 35 -16.67 -3.11 -6.62
N TYR A 36 -15.96 -4.10 -7.19
CA TYR A 36 -15.18 -5.09 -6.44
C TYR A 36 -13.76 -4.58 -6.13
N ASN A 37 -13.19 -3.75 -7.00
CA ASN A 37 -11.82 -3.23 -6.87
C ASN A 37 -11.64 -2.15 -5.79
N VAL A 38 -12.69 -1.83 -5.03
CA VAL A 38 -12.66 -0.91 -3.87
C VAL A 38 -12.40 -1.64 -2.55
N ILE A 39 -12.33 -2.99 -2.56
CA ILE A 39 -11.74 -3.76 -1.48
C ILE A 39 -10.23 -3.72 -1.66
N ALA A 40 -9.54 -3.25 -0.62
CA ALA A 40 -8.10 -3.44 -0.53
C ALA A 40 -7.86 -4.95 -0.45
N ASN A 41 -7.40 -5.57 -1.54
CA ASN A 41 -7.12 -7.00 -1.51
C ASN A 41 -5.86 -7.33 -0.68
N GLN A 42 -5.15 -6.29 -0.26
CA GLN A 42 -3.96 -6.35 0.56
C GLN A 42 -3.93 -5.10 1.45
N ILE A 43 -3.55 -5.30 2.70
CA ILE A 43 -3.17 -4.22 3.60
C ILE A 43 -1.76 -4.49 4.14
N ILE A 44 -1.10 -3.45 4.61
CA ILE A 44 0.10 -3.56 5.43
C ILE A 44 -0.31 -3.20 6.86
N TRP A 45 -0.03 -4.08 7.82
CA TRP A 45 -0.21 -3.80 9.23
C TRP A 45 1.09 -4.05 9.99
N LYS A 46 1.58 -3.05 10.73
CA LYS A 46 2.81 -3.12 11.54
C LYS A 46 4.02 -3.69 10.75
N GLY A 47 4.11 -3.40 9.45
CA GLY A 47 5.20 -3.86 8.60
C GLY A 47 5.04 -5.25 7.98
N ALA A 48 3.93 -5.95 8.22
CA ALA A 48 3.61 -7.22 7.58
C ALA A 48 2.47 -7.03 6.55
N ARG A 49 2.55 -7.75 5.42
CA ARG A 49 1.48 -7.77 4.42
C ARG A 49 0.38 -8.75 4.84
N TYR A 50 -0.86 -8.35 4.61
CA TYR A 50 -2.03 -9.21 4.80
C TYR A 50 -2.90 -9.23 3.55
N ASN A 51 -3.27 -10.41 3.06
CA ASN A 51 -4.12 -10.57 1.89
C ASN A 51 -5.57 -10.87 2.27
N TRP A 52 -6.50 -10.31 1.50
CA TRP A 52 -7.93 -10.57 1.63
C TRP A 52 -8.31 -11.91 1.01
N ASP A 53 -8.94 -12.80 1.77
CA ASP A 53 -9.44 -14.09 1.27
C ASP A 53 -10.90 -14.06 0.78
N GLY A 54 -11.59 -12.94 0.97
CA GLY A 54 -13.04 -12.81 0.76
C GLY A 54 -13.83 -12.46 2.02
N ASN A 55 -13.28 -12.73 3.20
CA ASN A 55 -13.92 -12.54 4.51
C ASN A 55 -13.03 -11.86 5.56
N ILE A 56 -11.75 -12.23 5.63
CA ILE A 56 -10.77 -11.68 6.57
C ILE A 56 -9.42 -11.44 5.87
N TYR A 57 -8.57 -10.66 6.53
CA TYR A 57 -7.18 -10.48 6.11
C TYR A 57 -6.31 -11.54 6.78
N HIS A 58 -5.47 -12.23 6.02
CA HIS A 58 -4.51 -13.20 6.54
C HIS A 58 -3.09 -12.69 6.36
N ASN A 59 -2.28 -12.82 7.41
CA ASN A 59 -0.86 -12.50 7.34
C ASN A 59 -0.18 -13.38 6.27
N ILE A 60 0.61 -12.75 5.41
CA ILE A 60 1.50 -13.42 4.46
C ILE A 60 2.86 -13.54 5.17
N ASP A 61 2.94 -14.49 6.11
CA ASP A 61 4.12 -14.59 6.98
C ASP A 61 5.30 -15.23 6.22
N GLU A 62 6.10 -14.41 5.54
CA GLU A 62 7.31 -14.86 4.85
C GLU A 62 8.60 -14.64 5.68
N LEU A 63 8.50 -14.01 6.85
CA LEU A 63 9.66 -13.48 7.59
C LEU A 63 9.74 -13.89 9.07
N GLU A 64 9.15 -15.04 9.44
CA GLU A 64 9.14 -15.58 10.81
C GLU A 64 10.55 -15.75 11.45
N ASN A 65 11.64 -15.71 10.69
CA ASN A 65 13.01 -16.04 11.15
C ASN A 65 14.04 -14.89 11.02
N LEU A 66 13.65 -13.65 11.25
CA LEU A 66 14.61 -12.53 11.33
C LEU A 66 15.18 -12.38 12.75
N SER A 67 16.50 -12.27 12.87
CA SER A 67 17.15 -11.94 14.15
C SER A 67 16.77 -10.52 14.62
N GLU A 68 16.55 -10.35 15.93
CA GLU A 68 16.29 -9.05 16.54
C GLU A 68 17.48 -8.11 16.35
N LEU A 69 17.23 -6.87 15.90
CA LEU A 69 18.29 -5.86 15.89
C LEU A 69 18.66 -5.47 17.33
N PRO A 70 19.95 -5.22 17.62
CA PRO A 70 20.36 -4.61 18.88
C PRO A 70 19.67 -3.26 19.05
N LYS A 71 19.19 -2.95 20.25
CA LYS A 71 18.54 -1.67 20.57
C LYS A 71 19.40 -0.42 20.27
N GLU A 72 20.71 -0.61 20.18
CA GLU A 72 21.70 0.44 19.92
C GLU A 72 21.93 0.69 18.41
N CYS A 73 21.42 -0.19 17.53
CA CYS A 73 21.55 -0.03 16.09
C CYS A 73 20.69 1.15 15.62
N ASP A 74 21.31 2.14 14.98
CA ASP A 74 20.56 3.22 14.33
C ASP A 74 19.98 2.71 13.01
N ILE A 75 18.67 2.45 12.98
CA ILE A 75 17.95 1.93 11.81
C ILE A 75 18.11 2.81 10.56
N ARG A 76 18.46 4.09 10.74
CA ARG A 76 18.69 5.04 9.64
C ARG A 76 20.06 4.88 8.98
N ASP A 77 21.01 4.30 9.71
CA ASP A 77 22.29 3.92 9.15
C ASP A 77 22.15 2.56 8.47
N ILE A 78 21.78 2.60 7.19
CA ILE A 78 21.51 1.38 6.42
C ILE A 78 22.74 0.48 6.31
N TRP A 79 23.95 1.04 6.40
CA TRP A 79 25.18 0.25 6.40
C TRP A 79 25.35 -0.50 7.72
N ALA A 80 24.99 0.11 8.85
CA ALA A 80 24.95 -0.59 10.14
C ALA A 80 23.92 -1.73 10.16
N VAL A 81 22.73 -1.48 9.61
CA VAL A 81 21.67 -2.49 9.48
C VAL A 81 22.12 -3.65 8.58
N ALA A 82 22.68 -3.34 7.41
CA ALA A 82 23.22 -4.34 6.48
C ALA A 82 24.40 -5.10 7.09
N SER A 83 25.28 -4.43 7.83
CA SER A 83 26.40 -5.04 8.56
C SER A 83 25.90 -6.08 9.57
N TYR A 84 24.88 -5.73 10.36
CA TYR A 84 24.27 -6.67 11.30
C TYR A 84 23.68 -7.88 10.58
N TYR A 85 22.97 -7.65 9.48
CA TYR A 85 22.39 -8.72 8.67
C TYR A 85 23.47 -9.63 8.05
N SER A 86 24.58 -9.06 7.59
CA SER A 86 25.71 -9.75 6.98
C SER A 86 26.62 -10.48 7.97
N LYS A 87 26.39 -10.31 9.28
CA LYS A 87 27.30 -10.80 10.31
C LYS A 87 27.53 -12.31 10.18
N ASP A 88 28.78 -12.69 10.43
CA ASP A 88 29.26 -14.08 10.39
C ASP A 88 29.19 -14.70 8.98
N ASP A 89 29.13 -13.88 7.92
CA ASP A 89 29.14 -14.30 6.52
C ASP A 89 30.21 -13.52 5.71
N ALA A 90 31.29 -14.22 5.36
CA ALA A 90 32.44 -13.61 4.71
C ALA A 90 32.15 -13.09 3.29
N GLU A 91 31.19 -13.69 2.57
CA GLU A 91 30.80 -13.20 1.24
C GLU A 91 30.00 -11.90 1.39
N CYS A 92 29.04 -11.87 2.30
CA CYS A 92 28.24 -10.68 2.58
C CYS A 92 29.13 -9.54 3.12
N GLU A 93 30.05 -9.81 4.04
CA GLU A 93 30.99 -8.80 4.56
C GLU A 93 31.89 -8.22 3.47
N SER A 94 32.41 -9.06 2.56
CA SER A 94 33.21 -8.58 1.44
C SER A 94 32.38 -7.73 0.47
N ARG A 95 31.14 -8.15 0.19
CA ARG A 95 30.23 -7.43 -0.69
C ARG A 95 29.80 -6.09 -0.10
N LEU A 96 29.52 -6.05 1.20
CA LEU A 96 29.17 -4.82 1.91
C LEU A 96 30.27 -3.77 1.78
N ARG A 97 31.54 -4.14 2.01
CA ARG A 97 32.70 -3.22 1.85
C ARG A 97 32.87 -2.72 0.43
N GLU A 98 32.56 -3.55 -0.57
CA GLU A 98 32.57 -3.14 -1.97
C GLU A 98 31.50 -2.08 -2.23
N LEU A 99 30.27 -2.30 -1.74
CA LEU A 99 29.16 -1.37 -1.89
C LEU A 99 29.39 -0.06 -1.14
N GLU A 100 29.97 -0.10 0.06
CA GLU A 100 30.41 1.10 0.81
C GLU A 100 31.42 1.91 0.00
N LYS A 101 32.41 1.24 -0.61
CA LYS A 101 33.39 1.89 -1.48
C LYS A 101 32.74 2.53 -2.72
N ILE A 102 31.80 1.82 -3.37
CA ILE A 102 31.05 2.38 -4.50
C ILE A 102 30.26 3.61 -4.05
N ASN A 103 29.62 3.56 -2.88
CA ASN A 103 28.89 4.69 -2.32
C ASN A 103 29.81 5.90 -2.10
N ASP A 104 30.97 5.69 -1.50
CA ASP A 104 31.94 6.76 -1.22
C ASP A 104 32.54 7.38 -2.48
N GLU A 105 32.78 6.57 -3.52
CA GLU A 105 33.41 7.01 -4.77
C GLU A 105 32.42 7.55 -5.81
N GLN A 106 31.21 6.99 -5.87
CA GLN A 106 30.26 7.17 -6.98
C GLN A 106 28.83 7.53 -6.53
N GLY A 107 28.50 7.38 -5.25
CA GLY A 107 27.23 7.80 -4.65
C GLY A 107 26.11 6.76 -4.68
N GLU A 108 25.01 7.09 -3.97
CA GLU A 108 23.84 6.23 -3.69
C GLU A 108 23.22 5.66 -4.98
N LYS A 109 23.16 6.43 -6.07
CA LYS A 109 22.62 5.98 -7.36
C LYS A 109 23.39 4.80 -7.94
N GLN A 110 24.72 4.86 -7.92
CA GLN A 110 25.55 3.83 -8.49
C GLN A 110 25.46 2.52 -7.69
N VAL A 111 25.27 2.61 -6.38
CA VAL A 111 25.00 1.45 -5.51
C VAL A 111 23.69 0.77 -5.92
N VAL A 112 22.61 1.54 -6.07
CA VAL A 112 21.30 1.02 -6.48
C VAL A 112 21.38 0.35 -7.86
N GLU A 113 22.00 1.01 -8.85
CA GLU A 113 22.19 0.43 -10.19
C GLU A 113 23.07 -0.84 -10.13
N ASN A 114 24.15 -0.84 -9.36
CA ASN A 114 25.05 -2.00 -9.23
C ASN A 114 24.35 -3.22 -8.62
N ILE A 115 23.47 -3.01 -7.64
CA ILE A 115 22.68 -4.09 -7.03
C ILE A 115 21.60 -4.59 -7.99
N LEU A 116 20.83 -3.67 -8.58
CA LEU A 116 19.65 -4.03 -9.39
C LEU A 116 20.00 -4.52 -10.80
N GLU A 117 21.21 -4.25 -11.31
CA GLU A 117 21.68 -4.77 -12.60
C GLU A 117 22.03 -6.26 -12.53
N HIS A 118 22.43 -6.78 -11.36
CA HIS A 118 22.75 -8.19 -11.20
C HIS A 118 21.49 -9.06 -11.14
N ASP A 119 21.65 -10.31 -11.60
CA ASP A 119 20.63 -11.35 -11.43
C ASP A 119 20.52 -11.74 -9.94
N LEU A 120 19.31 -12.12 -9.53
CA LEU A 120 19.05 -12.57 -8.16
C LEU A 120 19.88 -13.82 -7.86
N GLY A 121 20.55 -13.83 -6.72
CA GLY A 121 21.51 -14.85 -6.31
C GLY A 121 21.12 -15.55 -5.02
N ASP A 122 22.10 -15.76 -4.14
CA ASP A 122 21.92 -16.36 -2.81
C ASP A 122 20.94 -15.54 -1.93
N ASP A 123 20.20 -16.24 -1.07
CA ASP A 123 19.16 -15.71 -0.19
C ASP A 123 19.71 -14.55 0.68
N LYS A 124 20.79 -14.80 1.44
CA LYS A 124 21.24 -13.87 2.48
C LYS A 124 21.89 -12.63 1.88
N LYS A 125 22.76 -12.82 0.89
CA LYS A 125 23.41 -11.71 0.18
C LYS A 125 22.40 -10.85 -0.58
N THR A 126 21.48 -11.47 -1.32
CA THR A 126 20.43 -10.74 -2.05
C THR A 126 19.59 -9.92 -1.07
N ARG A 127 19.15 -10.52 0.05
CA ARG A 127 18.38 -9.78 1.08
C ARG A 127 19.16 -8.60 1.65
N MET A 128 20.46 -8.77 1.95
CA MET A 128 21.33 -7.67 2.40
C MET A 128 21.41 -6.53 1.37
N GLU A 129 21.63 -6.86 0.09
CA GLU A 129 21.72 -5.87 -0.98
C GLU A 129 20.39 -5.12 -1.17
N TYR A 130 19.26 -5.83 -1.15
CA TYR A 130 17.94 -5.23 -1.32
C TYR A 130 17.52 -4.42 -0.09
N LEU A 131 17.99 -4.79 1.11
CA LEU A 131 17.91 -3.95 2.31
C LEU A 131 18.62 -2.61 2.09
N ILE A 132 19.84 -2.63 1.54
CA ILE A 132 20.58 -1.40 1.20
C ILE A 132 19.78 -0.56 0.21
N VAL A 133 19.20 -1.16 -0.84
CA VAL A 133 18.33 -0.47 -1.79
C VAL A 133 17.14 0.17 -1.08
N ALA A 134 16.40 -0.56 -0.25
CA ALA A 134 15.24 -0.05 0.48
C ALA A 134 15.60 1.12 1.42
N GLY A 135 16.70 1.02 2.15
CA GLY A 135 17.16 2.09 3.04
C GLY A 135 17.66 3.33 2.30
N ILE A 136 18.37 3.17 1.17
CA ILE A 136 18.77 4.28 0.30
C ILE A 136 17.53 5.00 -0.24
N LEU A 137 16.55 4.25 -0.79
CA LEU A 137 15.30 4.83 -1.30
C LEU A 137 14.55 5.60 -0.21
N THR A 138 14.49 5.05 1.00
CA THR A 138 13.84 5.69 2.16
C THR A 138 14.47 7.04 2.51
N LYS A 139 15.81 7.09 2.54
CA LYS A 139 16.57 8.31 2.86
C LYS A 139 16.50 9.35 1.74
N ASP A 140 16.43 8.92 0.48
CA ASP A 140 16.48 9.80 -0.68
C ASP A 140 15.13 10.40 -1.09
N LEU A 141 14.00 9.79 -0.67
CA LEU A 141 12.67 10.18 -1.13
C LEU A 141 12.34 11.68 -0.94
N ASP A 142 12.89 12.32 0.09
CA ASP A 142 12.71 13.76 0.33
C ASP A 142 13.48 14.65 -0.67
N LYS A 143 14.55 14.12 -1.29
CA LYS A 143 15.35 14.82 -2.30
C LYS A 143 14.72 14.76 -3.68
N GLY A 144 13.81 13.81 -3.91
CA GLY A 144 13.08 13.66 -5.16
C GLY A 144 12.75 12.20 -5.47
N THR A 145 12.50 11.92 -6.76
CA THR A 145 12.11 10.58 -7.24
C THR A 145 13.11 9.97 -8.20
N GLU A 146 14.34 10.51 -8.27
CA GLU A 146 15.35 10.00 -9.22
C GLU A 146 15.73 8.55 -8.90
N LEU A 147 16.07 8.24 -7.65
CA LEU A 147 16.41 6.87 -7.24
C LEU A 147 15.20 5.94 -7.32
N LEU A 148 14.01 6.41 -6.95
CA LEU A 148 12.77 5.64 -7.10
C LEU A 148 12.50 5.27 -8.56
N ASN A 149 12.60 6.24 -9.49
CA ASN A 149 12.46 5.96 -10.92
C ASN A 149 13.54 4.99 -11.42
N THR A 150 14.76 5.09 -10.90
CA THR A 150 15.86 4.19 -11.24
C THR A 150 15.53 2.76 -10.81
N ALA A 151 15.11 2.56 -9.55
CA ALA A 151 14.70 1.24 -9.06
C ALA A 151 13.50 0.67 -9.85
N LEU A 152 12.51 1.50 -10.16
CA LEU A 152 11.37 1.11 -10.99
C LEU A 152 11.77 0.68 -12.40
N ASP A 153 12.78 1.28 -13.02
CA ASP A 153 13.24 0.86 -14.36
C ASP A 153 13.80 -0.58 -14.36
N TYR A 154 14.38 -1.06 -13.24
CA TYR A 154 14.88 -2.43 -13.09
C TYR A 154 13.83 -3.45 -12.63
N CYS A 155 12.66 -3.01 -12.18
CA CYS A 155 11.58 -3.87 -11.70
C CYS A 155 10.78 -4.55 -12.83
N PHE A 156 11.13 -4.28 -14.09
CA PHE A 156 10.36 -4.74 -15.23
C PHE A 156 11.23 -5.25 -16.37
N ASP A 157 10.94 -6.47 -16.82
CA ASP A 157 11.59 -7.08 -17.96
C ASP A 157 10.78 -6.89 -19.23
N ARG A 158 11.47 -6.80 -20.35
CA ARG A 158 10.83 -6.71 -21.67
C ARG A 158 10.09 -8.02 -21.97
N ASP A 159 8.79 -7.92 -22.32
CA ASP A 159 7.99 -9.07 -22.72
C ASP A 159 8.15 -9.37 -24.21
N PHE A 160 9.00 -10.35 -24.54
CA PHE A 160 9.16 -10.88 -25.89
C PHE A 160 8.12 -11.95 -26.27
N GLY A 161 7.31 -12.43 -25.31
CA GLY A 161 6.30 -13.47 -25.51
C GLY A 161 5.13 -13.04 -26.42
N VAL A 162 5.01 -11.76 -26.71
CA VAL A 162 4.03 -11.17 -27.64
C VAL A 162 4.49 -11.28 -29.11
N LEU A 163 5.52 -12.08 -29.42
CA LEU A 163 6.03 -12.35 -30.78
C LEU A 163 4.96 -12.85 -31.77
N GLY A 164 3.86 -13.45 -31.30
CA GLY A 164 2.71 -13.83 -32.13
C GLY A 164 1.96 -12.65 -32.77
N TYR A 165 2.12 -11.43 -32.24
CA TYR A 165 1.37 -10.23 -32.65
C TYR A 165 2.17 -9.22 -33.50
N LYS A 166 3.47 -9.46 -33.74
CA LYS A 166 4.31 -8.60 -34.61
C LYS A 166 3.73 -8.39 -36.02
N ARG A 167 2.77 -9.23 -36.44
CA ARG A 167 2.12 -9.15 -37.77
C ARG A 167 0.94 -8.19 -37.87
N TYR A 168 0.38 -7.67 -36.76
CA TYR A 168 -0.87 -6.88 -36.82
C TYR A 168 -0.83 -5.54 -36.08
N ILE A 169 0.11 -5.32 -35.15
CA ILE A 169 0.14 -4.11 -34.31
C ILE A 169 1.61 -3.71 -34.01
N ASP A 170 2.00 -2.48 -34.34
CA ASP A 170 3.35 -1.90 -34.14
C ASP A 170 3.63 -1.50 -32.67
N ILE A 171 3.45 -2.46 -31.76
CA ILE A 171 3.54 -2.25 -30.30
C ILE A 171 4.57 -3.19 -29.64
N GLY A 172 5.02 -4.23 -30.35
CA GLY A 172 5.75 -5.38 -29.80
C GLY A 172 7.12 -5.13 -29.15
N ASP A 173 7.74 -3.96 -29.33
CA ASP A 173 9.08 -3.67 -28.77
C ASP A 173 9.06 -2.77 -27.51
N LYS A 174 7.87 -2.43 -26.98
CA LYS A 174 7.68 -1.45 -25.89
C LYS A 174 6.94 -2.00 -24.66
N LEU A 175 6.69 -3.31 -24.59
CA LEU A 175 5.89 -3.92 -23.54
C LEU A 175 6.77 -4.60 -22.50
N TYR A 176 6.36 -4.49 -21.24
CA TYR A 176 7.12 -4.92 -20.08
C TYR A 176 6.24 -5.65 -19.07
N ARG A 177 6.83 -6.60 -18.35
CA ARG A 177 6.25 -7.34 -17.23
C ARG A 177 7.07 -7.08 -15.98
N LYS A 178 6.40 -6.97 -14.83
CA LYS A 178 7.07 -6.98 -13.53
C LYS A 178 7.91 -8.25 -13.39
N ASN A 179 9.11 -8.11 -12.82
CA ASN A 179 10.03 -9.21 -12.56
C ASN A 179 10.17 -9.47 -11.05
N GLU A 180 10.96 -10.48 -10.69
CA GLU A 180 11.13 -10.93 -9.30
C GLU A 180 11.75 -9.86 -8.37
N LYS A 181 12.39 -8.83 -8.92
CA LYS A 181 13.02 -7.75 -8.13
C LYS A 181 11.99 -6.91 -7.38
N VAL A 182 10.75 -6.82 -7.88
CA VAL A 182 9.66 -6.15 -7.16
C VAL A 182 9.45 -6.82 -5.81
N GLU A 183 9.35 -8.15 -5.78
CA GLU A 183 9.10 -8.91 -4.57
C GLU A 183 10.30 -8.86 -3.61
N GLU A 184 11.54 -8.89 -4.10
CA GLU A 184 12.73 -8.75 -3.26
C GLU A 184 12.84 -7.35 -2.62
N ILE A 185 12.44 -6.28 -3.33
CA ILE A 185 12.34 -4.94 -2.75
C ILE A 185 11.26 -4.91 -1.66
N ILE A 186 10.11 -5.56 -1.89
CA ILE A 186 9.02 -5.64 -0.92
C ILE A 186 9.50 -6.35 0.36
N LYS A 187 10.14 -7.52 0.24
CA LYS A 187 10.72 -8.24 1.39
C LYS A 187 11.73 -7.40 2.15
N ALA A 188 12.57 -6.65 1.45
CA ALA A 188 13.51 -5.73 2.10
C ALA A 188 12.78 -4.63 2.90
N PHE A 189 11.69 -4.08 2.36
CA PHE A 189 10.85 -3.13 3.09
C PHE A 189 10.11 -3.77 4.28
N GLU A 190 9.66 -5.02 4.18
CA GLU A 190 9.08 -5.74 5.32
C GLU A 190 10.10 -5.91 6.45
N ILE A 191 11.32 -6.36 6.14
CA ILE A 191 12.42 -6.47 7.11
C ILE A 191 12.73 -5.11 7.73
N LEU A 192 12.93 -4.08 6.90
CA LEU A 192 13.25 -2.73 7.36
C LEU A 192 12.11 -2.15 8.21
N SER A 193 10.86 -2.43 7.84
CA SER A 193 9.69 -1.98 8.58
C SER A 193 9.60 -2.64 9.94
N LYS A 194 9.83 -3.95 10.05
CA LYS A 194 9.85 -4.67 11.33
C LYS A 194 10.88 -4.05 12.27
N TYR A 195 12.10 -3.88 11.79
CA TYR A 195 13.18 -3.25 12.54
C TYR A 195 12.89 -1.81 12.95
N THR A 196 12.25 -1.04 12.08
CA THR A 196 11.88 0.33 12.41
C THR A 196 10.78 0.38 13.47
N VAL A 197 9.78 -0.50 13.38
CA VAL A 197 8.72 -0.63 14.37
C VAL A 197 9.30 -1.01 15.74
N ASP A 198 10.14 -2.04 15.80
CA ASP A 198 10.78 -2.50 17.04
C ASP A 198 11.66 -1.41 17.67
N TYR A 199 12.44 -0.70 16.84
CA TYR A 199 13.26 0.43 17.27
C TYR A 199 12.39 1.52 17.91
N VAL A 200 11.34 1.94 17.21
CA VAL A 200 10.50 3.05 17.63
C VAL A 200 9.66 2.70 18.86
N GLU A 201 9.18 1.46 19.01
CA GLU A 201 8.49 1.00 20.23
C GLU A 201 9.42 1.05 21.45
N GLY A 202 10.71 0.75 21.26
CA GLY A 202 11.73 0.73 22.31
C GLY A 202 12.28 2.10 22.74
N ILE A 203 11.87 3.20 22.09
CA ILE A 203 12.39 4.54 22.42
C ILE A 203 11.74 5.06 23.72
N ASP A 204 12.56 5.15 24.77
CA ASP A 204 12.10 5.66 26.06
C ASP A 204 11.93 7.19 26.07
N LYS A 205 12.83 7.95 25.42
CA LYS A 205 12.80 9.42 25.30
C LYS A 205 13.48 9.92 24.04
N ILE A 206 12.88 10.90 23.36
CA ILE A 206 13.52 11.67 22.29
C ILE A 206 13.88 13.03 22.84
N VAL A 207 15.18 13.27 23.02
CA VAL A 207 15.71 14.46 23.70
C VAL A 207 15.85 15.65 22.75
N ASP A 208 15.86 15.41 21.44
CA ASP A 208 16.16 16.40 20.41
C ASP A 208 15.06 16.48 19.32
N GLU A 209 14.56 17.68 19.06
CA GLU A 209 13.51 17.95 18.06
C GLU A 209 14.00 17.70 16.63
N ASP A 210 15.24 18.04 16.31
CA ASP A 210 15.80 17.85 14.96
C ASP A 210 15.95 16.37 14.62
N ARG A 211 16.37 15.57 15.62
CA ARG A 211 16.41 14.11 15.52
C ARG A 211 15.01 13.54 15.31
N ARG A 212 14.02 13.99 16.09
CA ARG A 212 12.62 13.56 15.96
C ARG A 212 12.09 13.77 14.56
N ASP A 213 12.29 14.97 14.02
CA ASP A 213 11.81 15.33 12.68
C ASP A 213 12.43 14.47 11.58
N THR A 214 13.71 14.13 11.74
CA THR A 214 14.42 13.22 10.84
C THR A 214 13.87 11.80 10.92
N ASP A 215 13.60 11.31 12.13
CA ASP A 215 13.07 9.97 12.37
C ASP A 215 11.63 9.83 11.84
N ILE A 216 10.79 10.85 12.05
CA ILE A 216 9.43 10.91 11.49
C ILE A 216 9.48 10.83 9.97
N ARG A 217 10.34 11.64 9.32
CA ARG A 217 10.48 11.63 7.86
C ARG A 217 10.93 10.27 7.35
N TYR A 218 11.96 9.69 7.97
CA TYR A 218 12.45 8.37 7.62
C TYR A 218 11.32 7.31 7.71
N TYR A 219 10.58 7.31 8.82
CA TYR A 219 9.46 6.38 9.03
C TYR A 219 8.35 6.55 7.99
N HIS A 220 7.93 7.80 7.73
CA HIS A 220 6.91 8.09 6.73
C HIS A 220 7.34 7.69 5.31
N ASN A 221 8.60 7.94 4.96
CA ASN A 221 9.15 7.59 3.66
C ASN A 221 9.20 6.07 3.48
N MET A 222 9.60 5.33 4.52
CA MET A 222 9.65 3.87 4.52
C MET A 222 8.24 3.29 4.30
N ILE A 223 7.25 3.72 5.10
CA ILE A 223 5.86 3.28 4.95
C ILE A 223 5.33 3.58 3.53
N GLN A 224 5.60 4.79 3.03
CA GLN A 224 5.09 5.21 1.72
C GLN A 224 5.73 4.41 0.57
N LEU A 225 7.03 4.11 0.65
CA LEU A 225 7.73 3.30 -0.35
C LEU A 225 7.32 1.83 -0.28
N PHE A 226 7.19 1.27 0.92
CA PHE A 226 6.71 -0.09 1.10
C PHE A 226 5.30 -0.24 0.51
N GLN A 227 4.41 0.71 0.80
CA GLN A 227 3.09 0.77 0.17
C GLN A 227 3.16 0.93 -1.35
N THR A 228 4.12 1.69 -1.87
CA THR A 228 4.33 1.90 -3.31
C THR A 228 4.68 0.59 -4.03
N PHE A 229 5.69 -0.15 -3.56
CA PHE A 229 6.09 -1.41 -4.19
C PHE A 229 5.03 -2.51 -4.00
N SER A 230 4.44 -2.62 -2.81
CA SER A 230 3.34 -3.56 -2.55
C SER A 230 2.13 -3.31 -3.47
N SER A 231 1.78 -2.03 -3.68
CA SER A 231 0.75 -1.64 -4.63
C SER A 231 1.08 -2.05 -6.06
N ILE A 232 2.32 -1.83 -6.51
CA ILE A 232 2.76 -2.25 -7.86
C ILE A 232 2.60 -3.77 -8.04
N GLU A 233 2.98 -4.55 -7.03
CA GLU A 233 2.88 -6.01 -7.09
C GLU A 233 1.42 -6.49 -7.13
N GLN A 234 0.57 -5.90 -6.28
CA GLN A 234 -0.82 -6.34 -6.09
C GLN A 234 -1.71 -6.10 -7.32
N PHE A 235 -1.54 -4.99 -8.03
CA PHE A 235 -2.45 -4.64 -9.12
C PHE A 235 -2.13 -5.43 -10.40
N ASP A 236 -3.16 -6.02 -11.05
CA ASP A 236 -3.07 -6.87 -12.26
C ASP A 236 -2.68 -6.06 -13.52
N ASN A 237 -1.50 -5.45 -13.47
CA ASN A 237 -0.86 -4.66 -14.52
C ASN A 237 0.21 -5.48 -15.22
N ASN A 238 -0.16 -6.69 -15.64
CA ASN A 238 0.77 -7.67 -16.19
C ASN A 238 1.41 -7.27 -17.53
N LEU A 239 1.05 -6.14 -18.13
CA LEU A 239 1.68 -5.68 -19.36
C LEU A 239 1.67 -4.15 -19.43
N ILE A 240 2.83 -3.54 -19.27
CA ILE A 240 2.99 -2.08 -19.20
C ILE A 240 3.77 -1.59 -20.41
N MET A 241 3.37 -0.45 -20.97
CA MET A 241 4.05 0.17 -22.10
C MET A 241 4.96 1.31 -21.66
N ALA A 242 6.23 1.23 -22.07
CA ALA A 242 7.14 2.34 -21.90
C ALA A 242 6.78 3.52 -22.81
N LYS A 243 6.66 4.72 -22.24
CA LYS A 243 6.36 5.95 -22.98
C LYS A 243 7.11 7.16 -22.43
N SER A 244 7.31 8.15 -23.28
CA SER A 244 7.73 9.50 -22.86
C SER A 244 6.54 10.23 -22.27
N HIS A 245 6.80 11.09 -21.28
CA HIS A 245 5.78 11.94 -20.67
C HIS A 245 6.02 13.40 -21.10
N SER A 246 4.96 14.21 -21.17
CA SER A 246 5.04 15.59 -21.67
C SER A 246 6.09 16.40 -20.90
N GLY A 247 7.06 16.98 -21.62
CA GLY A 247 8.15 17.77 -21.04
C GLY A 247 9.44 17.00 -20.79
N ASP A 248 9.47 15.68 -21.06
CA ASP A 248 10.65 14.84 -20.90
C ASP A 248 10.83 13.90 -22.12
N ASN A 249 12.07 13.80 -22.60
CA ASN A 249 12.44 12.90 -23.70
C ASN A 249 12.79 11.49 -23.21
N LYS A 250 12.97 11.28 -21.90
CA LYS A 250 13.17 9.96 -21.31
C LYS A 250 11.88 9.14 -21.38
N LYS A 251 12.04 7.86 -21.74
CA LYS A 251 10.95 6.88 -21.69
C LYS A 251 10.98 6.20 -20.34
N TYR A 252 9.79 6.04 -19.76
CA TYR A 252 9.59 5.36 -18.49
C TYR A 252 8.62 4.22 -18.69
N ILE A 253 8.85 3.09 -18.02
CA ILE A 253 7.88 2.00 -17.91
C ILE A 253 6.78 2.45 -16.94
N ILE A 254 7.20 2.88 -15.75
CA ILE A 254 6.40 3.61 -14.77
C ILE A 254 7.16 4.88 -14.43
N ARG A 255 6.50 6.03 -14.48
CA ARG A 255 7.10 7.31 -14.06
C ARG A 255 6.61 7.69 -12.67
N ALA A 256 7.49 7.69 -11.69
CA ALA A 256 7.24 8.25 -10.37
C ALA A 256 7.48 9.77 -10.36
N VAL A 257 6.61 10.48 -9.67
CA VAL A 257 6.74 11.92 -9.38
C VAL A 257 6.31 12.17 -7.95
N LYS A 258 7.08 13.01 -7.25
CA LYS A 258 6.76 13.59 -5.94
C LYS A 258 7.05 15.08 -6.08
N GLY A 259 6.00 15.90 -6.07
CA GLY A 259 6.10 17.36 -6.13
C GLY A 259 6.19 17.98 -4.73
N ASP A 260 5.66 19.18 -4.55
CA ASP A 260 5.47 19.80 -3.21
C ASP A 260 4.41 19.05 -2.36
N SER A 261 3.64 18.17 -2.99
CA SER A 261 2.73 17.25 -2.30
C SER A 261 3.50 16.18 -1.53
N ARG A 262 2.99 15.74 -0.37
CA ARG A 262 3.54 14.57 0.34
C ARG A 262 3.36 13.26 -0.43
N ASP A 263 2.55 13.25 -1.47
CA ASP A 263 2.13 12.04 -2.20
C ASP A 263 3.14 11.62 -3.27
N ILE A 264 3.21 10.31 -3.53
CA ILE A 264 3.87 9.75 -4.71
C ILE A 264 2.80 9.47 -5.77
N SER A 265 3.03 9.96 -6.98
CA SER A 265 2.19 9.65 -8.14
C SER A 265 2.99 8.83 -9.14
N LEU A 266 2.47 7.66 -9.52
CA LEU A 266 3.00 6.80 -10.58
C LEU A 266 2.10 6.89 -11.82
N TYR A 267 2.73 7.20 -12.95
CA TYR A 267 2.07 7.31 -14.25
C TYR A 267 2.53 6.17 -15.15
N TYR A 268 1.58 5.41 -15.69
CA TYR A 268 1.88 4.28 -16.57
C TYR A 268 0.73 3.95 -17.52
N THR A 269 0.99 3.10 -18.51
CA THR A 269 -0.01 2.66 -19.48
C THR A 269 -0.09 1.15 -19.50
N MET A 270 -1.24 0.63 -19.06
CA MET A 270 -1.51 -0.81 -19.02
C MET A 270 -2.15 -1.27 -20.33
N TYR A 271 -1.69 -2.41 -20.85
CA TYR A 271 -2.36 -3.17 -21.91
C TYR A 271 -3.27 -4.23 -21.31
N LYS A 272 -4.57 -4.11 -21.58
CA LYS A 272 -5.58 -5.07 -21.10
C LYS A 272 -6.01 -6.02 -22.21
N ALA A 273 -6.14 -7.29 -21.86
CA ALA A 273 -6.84 -8.25 -22.69
C ALA A 273 -8.33 -7.88 -22.73
N PHE A 274 -8.87 -7.58 -23.92
CA PHE A 274 -10.30 -7.32 -24.09
C PHE A 274 -11.11 -8.61 -24.31
N ILE A 275 -10.42 -9.72 -24.61
CA ILE A 275 -10.98 -11.07 -24.66
C ILE A 275 -10.02 -12.01 -23.92
N LYS A 276 -10.52 -12.77 -22.94
CA LYS A 276 -9.83 -13.91 -22.32
C LYS A 276 -10.60 -15.19 -22.64
N PHE A 277 -10.00 -16.16 -23.34
CA PHE A 277 -10.56 -17.49 -23.62
C PHE A 277 -9.57 -18.57 -23.17
N GLY A 278 -9.75 -19.07 -21.94
CA GLY A 278 -8.77 -19.99 -21.33
C GLY A 278 -7.38 -19.35 -21.27
N ASN A 279 -6.39 -20.00 -21.89
CA ASN A 279 -5.02 -19.48 -21.96
C ASN A 279 -4.79 -18.45 -23.09
N VAL A 280 -5.82 -18.13 -23.88
CA VAL A 280 -5.72 -17.18 -25.00
C VAL A 280 -6.23 -15.81 -24.56
N ASN A 281 -5.32 -14.84 -24.53
CA ASN A 281 -5.63 -13.43 -24.29
C ASN A 281 -5.52 -12.64 -25.61
N VAL A 282 -6.58 -11.93 -25.98
CA VAL A 282 -6.55 -10.96 -27.09
C VAL A 282 -6.43 -9.56 -26.48
N TYR A 283 -5.28 -8.93 -26.72
CA TYR A 283 -4.98 -7.57 -26.30
C TYR A 283 -5.37 -6.58 -27.39
N GLY A 284 -5.91 -5.43 -27.00
CA GLY A 284 -6.42 -4.45 -27.96
C GLY A 284 -6.96 -3.17 -27.35
N ARG A 285 -6.85 -3.02 -26.03
CA ARG A 285 -7.17 -1.78 -25.32
C ARG A 285 -6.01 -1.43 -24.40
N TYR A 286 -5.71 -0.14 -24.32
CA TYR A 286 -4.79 0.41 -23.33
C TYR A 286 -5.59 1.29 -22.37
N LYS A 287 -5.10 1.39 -21.13
CA LYS A 287 -5.59 2.35 -20.13
C LYS A 287 -4.43 3.21 -19.67
N ASN A 288 -4.66 4.51 -19.61
CA ASN A 288 -3.75 5.41 -18.91
C ASN A 288 -4.12 5.37 -17.44
N LEU A 289 -3.19 4.90 -16.61
CA LEU A 289 -3.43 4.72 -15.19
C LEU A 289 -2.58 5.69 -14.39
N ASN A 290 -3.21 6.29 -13.39
CA ASN A 290 -2.53 6.98 -12.31
C ASN A 290 -2.68 6.12 -11.05
N MET A 291 -1.56 5.79 -10.43
CA MET A 291 -1.53 5.27 -9.06
C MET A 291 -1.03 6.38 -8.16
N ARG A 292 -1.84 6.77 -7.18
CA ARG A 292 -1.45 7.77 -6.18
C ARG A 292 -1.34 7.09 -4.82
N ILE A 293 -0.17 7.23 -4.21
CA ILE A 293 0.14 6.79 -2.87
C ILE A 293 0.20 8.04 -1.99
N TYR A 294 -0.73 8.14 -1.05
CA TYR A 294 -0.87 9.35 -0.25
C TYR A 294 0.24 9.49 0.79
N GLY A 295 0.54 10.73 1.18
CA GLY A 295 1.37 11.02 2.34
C GLY A 295 0.87 10.26 3.56
N VAL A 296 1.81 9.77 4.37
CA VAL A 296 1.49 9.15 5.65
C VAL A 296 0.92 10.20 6.60
N MET A 297 -0.20 9.89 7.25
CA MET A 297 -0.91 10.79 8.15
C MET A 297 -1.31 10.07 9.44
N ILE A 298 -1.44 10.85 10.53
CA ILE A 298 -1.88 10.36 11.84
C ILE A 298 -3.31 10.85 12.07
N GLY A 299 -4.23 9.94 12.33
CA GLY A 299 -5.62 10.25 12.69
C GLY A 299 -6.49 10.97 11.66
N TYR A 300 -5.96 11.37 10.49
CA TYR A 300 -6.72 12.04 9.43
C TYR A 300 -6.24 11.60 8.06
N LEU A 301 -7.15 11.24 7.14
CA LEU A 301 -6.83 10.92 5.76
C LEU A 301 -7.42 11.98 4.83
N ASP A 302 -6.59 12.59 3.97
CA ASP A 302 -7.09 13.58 3.02
C ASP A 302 -7.86 12.90 1.88
N VAL A 303 -9.18 13.01 1.88
CA VAL A 303 -10.08 12.45 0.86
C VAL A 303 -10.45 13.44 -0.25
N ARG A 304 -10.04 14.72 -0.15
CA ARG A 304 -10.45 15.78 -1.09
C ARG A 304 -10.01 15.51 -2.51
N ASP A 305 -8.79 14.99 -2.66
CA ASP A 305 -8.24 14.64 -3.95
C ASP A 305 -8.99 13.49 -4.63
N VAL A 306 -9.55 12.55 -3.86
CA VAL A 306 -10.41 11.47 -4.39
C VAL A 306 -11.70 12.08 -4.95
N THR A 307 -12.31 13.02 -4.22
CA THR A 307 -13.53 13.70 -4.67
C THR A 307 -13.31 14.62 -5.87
N ASP A 308 -12.12 15.19 -6.00
CA ASP A 308 -11.79 16.17 -7.05
C ASP A 308 -11.34 15.50 -8.36
N HIS A 309 -10.71 14.33 -8.29
CA HIS A 309 -10.10 13.67 -9.45
C HIS A 309 -10.82 12.41 -9.95
N ILE A 310 -11.68 11.81 -9.12
CA ILE A 310 -12.42 10.60 -9.47
C ILE A 310 -13.89 10.94 -9.67
N SER A 311 -14.47 10.42 -10.75
CA SER A 311 -15.86 10.74 -11.11
C SER A 311 -16.82 10.20 -10.04
N LEU A 312 -17.47 11.10 -9.30
CA LEU A 312 -18.54 10.78 -8.34
C LEU A 312 -19.78 10.13 -8.99
N LYS A 313 -19.83 10.05 -10.33
CA LYS A 313 -20.92 9.42 -11.07
C LYS A 313 -20.95 7.89 -10.90
N TYR A 314 -19.89 7.27 -10.36
CA TYR A 314 -19.81 5.82 -10.20
C TYR A 314 -20.01 5.40 -8.74
N LEU A 315 -20.77 4.31 -8.54
CA LEU A 315 -21.04 3.73 -7.21
C LEU A 315 -19.75 3.27 -6.50
N SER A 316 -18.73 2.86 -7.27
CA SER A 316 -17.42 2.49 -6.77
C SER A 316 -16.75 3.65 -6.04
N THR A 317 -16.82 4.87 -6.58
CA THR A 317 -16.27 6.07 -5.94
C THR A 317 -16.91 6.34 -4.58
N LEU A 318 -18.25 6.28 -4.48
CA LEU A 318 -18.94 6.46 -3.19
C LEU A 318 -18.61 5.34 -2.19
N THR A 319 -18.54 4.11 -2.67
CA THR A 319 -18.19 2.95 -1.83
C THR A 319 -16.77 3.06 -1.28
N PHE A 320 -15.83 3.52 -2.11
CA PHE A 320 -14.45 3.76 -1.71
C PHE A 320 -14.36 4.89 -0.67
N ILE A 321 -15.00 6.03 -0.91
CA ILE A 321 -15.05 7.16 0.03
C ILE A 321 -15.57 6.70 1.40
N ARG A 322 -16.64 5.92 1.44
CA ARG A 322 -17.18 5.37 2.71
C ARG A 322 -16.18 4.49 3.46
N ARG A 323 -15.33 3.76 2.75
CA ARG A 323 -14.29 2.92 3.36
C ARG A 323 -13.10 3.71 3.83
N LEU A 324 -12.70 4.73 3.08
CA LEU A 324 -11.70 5.69 3.53
C LEU A 324 -12.16 6.37 4.82
N TYR A 325 -13.43 6.78 4.93
CA TYR A 325 -13.95 7.34 6.17
C TYR A 325 -13.89 6.36 7.35
N ARG A 326 -14.13 5.07 7.13
CA ARG A 326 -13.95 4.04 8.17
C ARG A 326 -12.48 3.91 8.57
N LEU A 327 -11.57 3.87 7.60
CA LEU A 327 -10.14 3.81 7.88
C LEU A 327 -9.64 5.06 8.62
N GLU A 328 -10.08 6.25 8.20
CA GLU A 328 -9.79 7.52 8.84
C GLU A 328 -10.27 7.52 10.29
N SER A 329 -11.53 7.16 10.50
CA SER A 329 -12.15 7.13 11.82
C SER A 329 -11.50 6.10 12.75
N THR A 330 -11.23 4.88 12.28
CA THR A 330 -10.45 3.88 13.04
C THR A 330 -9.04 4.40 13.34
N SER A 331 -8.41 5.11 12.40
CA SER A 331 -7.09 5.70 12.62
C SER A 331 -7.12 6.82 13.66
N ASP A 332 -8.19 7.60 13.75
CA ASP A 332 -8.34 8.62 14.77
C ASP A 332 -8.60 7.99 16.16
N ILE A 333 -9.54 7.05 16.24
CA ILE A 333 -9.93 6.38 17.50
C ILE A 333 -8.76 5.61 18.12
N PHE A 334 -8.08 4.80 17.32
CA PHE A 334 -6.98 3.95 17.78
C PHE A 334 -5.62 4.62 17.64
N GLU A 335 -5.59 5.92 17.33
CA GLU A 335 -4.38 6.71 17.15
C GLU A 335 -3.40 6.00 16.21
N LEU A 336 -3.84 5.66 15.00
CA LEU A 336 -3.03 4.99 13.99
C LEU A 336 -2.42 6.00 13.00
N CYS A 337 -1.31 5.57 12.44
CA CYS A 337 -0.65 6.19 11.32
C CYS A 337 -1.02 5.42 10.05
N ALA A 338 -1.60 6.07 9.05
CA ALA A 338 -2.12 5.40 7.88
C ALA A 338 -1.75 6.13 6.57
N THR A 339 -1.67 5.34 5.51
CA THR A 339 -1.66 5.81 4.12
C THR A 339 -2.53 4.89 3.27
N TYR A 340 -2.91 5.37 2.10
CA TYR A 340 -3.67 4.59 1.14
C TYR A 340 -3.17 4.82 -0.28
N THR A 341 -3.43 3.82 -1.12
CA THR A 341 -3.21 3.88 -2.56
C THR A 341 -4.55 3.88 -3.27
N VAL A 342 -4.67 4.71 -4.31
CA VAL A 342 -5.76 4.62 -5.29
C VAL A 342 -5.17 4.53 -6.69
N VAL A 343 -5.63 3.55 -7.46
CA VAL A 343 -5.35 3.40 -8.89
C VAL A 343 -6.61 3.73 -9.65
N TYR A 344 -6.51 4.62 -10.63
CA TYR A 344 -7.64 4.98 -11.47
C TYR A 344 -7.25 5.19 -12.93
N ASP A 345 -8.20 4.89 -13.80
CA ASP A 345 -8.16 5.21 -15.22
C ASP A 345 -8.36 6.71 -15.42
N THR A 346 -7.39 7.38 -16.03
CA THR A 346 -7.44 8.84 -16.22
C THR A 346 -8.42 9.27 -17.30
N ASP A 347 -8.75 8.38 -18.24
CA ASP A 347 -9.64 8.67 -19.36
C ASP A 347 -11.10 8.46 -18.94
N MET A 348 -11.35 7.46 -18.08
CA MET A 348 -12.69 7.14 -17.58
C MET A 348 -12.99 7.66 -16.17
N HIS A 349 -11.98 8.13 -15.44
CA HIS A 349 -12.04 8.50 -14.02
C HIS A 349 -12.65 7.41 -13.14
N LEU A 350 -12.28 6.15 -13.41
CA LEU A 350 -12.79 4.96 -12.75
C LEU A 350 -11.72 4.32 -11.87
N ILE A 351 -12.08 3.88 -10.66
CA ILE A 351 -11.17 3.17 -9.75
C ILE A 351 -10.88 1.77 -10.29
N GLU A 352 -9.61 1.47 -10.47
CA GLU A 352 -9.09 0.16 -10.87
C GLU A 352 -8.53 -0.65 -9.69
N GLY A 353 -8.18 0.01 -8.58
CA GLY A 353 -7.66 -0.68 -7.40
C GLY A 353 -7.38 0.26 -6.22
N THR A 354 -7.38 -0.31 -5.01
CA THR A 354 -7.13 0.41 -3.77
C THR A 354 -6.30 -0.45 -2.82
N ALA A 355 -5.48 0.15 -1.96
CA ALA A 355 -4.71 -0.56 -0.94
C ALA A 355 -4.48 0.35 0.28
N TYR A 356 -4.21 -0.22 1.44
CA TYR A 356 -3.98 0.52 2.69
C TYR A 356 -2.70 0.07 3.38
N ALA A 357 -1.98 1.00 4.00
CA ALA A 357 -0.97 0.67 4.99
C ALA A 357 -1.33 1.37 6.29
N VAL A 358 -1.31 0.61 7.38
CA VAL A 358 -1.77 1.02 8.69
C VAL A 358 -0.73 0.60 9.72
N TYR A 359 -0.32 1.55 10.55
CA TYR A 359 0.72 1.36 11.54
C TYR A 359 0.26 1.92 12.89
N PRO A 360 0.64 1.28 14.00
CA PRO A 360 0.50 1.89 15.32
C PRO A 360 1.28 3.21 15.39
N THR A 361 0.74 4.18 16.13
CA THR A 361 1.43 5.43 16.43
C THR A 361 2.25 5.26 17.70
N TYR A 362 3.52 5.62 17.59
CA TYR A 362 4.48 5.61 18.69
C TYR A 362 4.88 7.02 19.10
N LYS A 363 5.58 7.13 20.24
CA LYS A 363 6.03 8.40 20.84
C LYS A 363 6.69 9.36 19.85
N ILE A 364 7.48 8.83 18.91
CA ILE A 364 8.23 9.60 17.91
C ILE A 364 7.36 10.43 16.97
N LEU A 365 6.14 9.97 16.69
CA LEU A 365 5.27 10.54 15.67
C LEU A 365 4.47 11.76 16.14
N THR A 366 4.59 12.14 17.42
CA THR A 366 3.81 13.24 17.99
C THR A 366 4.71 14.45 18.32
N ARG A 367 4.51 15.56 17.61
CA ARG A 367 5.24 16.83 17.87
C ARG A 367 4.74 17.59 19.09
N HIS A 368 3.47 17.45 19.46
CA HIS A 368 2.80 18.33 20.42
C HIS A 368 2.10 17.60 21.59
N ARG A 369 2.38 16.31 21.77
CA ARG A 369 1.68 15.48 22.77
C ARG A 369 2.66 14.90 23.81
N PRO A 370 2.17 14.46 24.99
CA PRO A 370 3.02 14.00 26.08
C PRO A 370 3.96 12.85 25.66
N VAL A 371 5.20 12.89 26.15
CA VAL A 371 6.28 11.95 25.77
C VAL A 371 6.10 10.54 26.40
N ASP A 372 5.19 10.39 27.36
CA ASP A 372 5.03 9.16 28.15
C ASP A 372 3.83 8.27 27.74
N VAL A 373 3.18 8.55 26.60
CA VAL A 373 1.98 7.82 26.14
C VAL A 373 2.32 6.91 24.95
N ASN A 374 1.88 5.65 24.99
CA ASN A 374 1.93 4.74 23.86
C ASN A 374 0.56 4.72 23.19
N TYR A 375 0.30 5.69 22.30
CA TYR A 375 -1.04 6.06 21.85
C TYR A 375 -1.90 4.88 21.37
N THR A 376 -1.43 4.08 20.41
CA THR A 376 -2.23 2.94 19.91
C THR A 376 -2.41 1.86 20.98
N LYS A 377 -1.34 1.49 21.68
CA LYS A 377 -1.36 0.46 22.72
C LYS A 377 -2.28 0.84 23.89
N ASP A 378 -2.25 2.10 24.30
CA ASP A 378 -3.12 2.67 25.32
C ASP A 378 -4.56 2.76 24.83
N ALA A 379 -4.80 3.18 23.58
CA ALA A 379 -6.13 3.21 22.98
C ALA A 379 -6.75 1.80 22.92
N ILE A 380 -6.01 0.80 22.46
CA ILE A 380 -6.44 -0.60 22.45
C ILE A 380 -6.74 -1.09 23.88
N ARG A 381 -5.85 -0.82 24.84
CA ARG A 381 -6.05 -1.20 26.24
C ARG A 381 -7.33 -0.58 26.81
N ASN A 382 -7.53 0.70 26.57
CA ASN A 382 -8.70 1.44 27.06
C ASN A 382 -9.98 0.93 26.39
N PHE A 383 -9.97 0.69 25.08
CA PHE A 383 -11.10 0.08 24.37
C PHE A 383 -11.51 -1.25 25.02
N ASN A 384 -10.55 -2.16 25.19
CA ASN A 384 -10.82 -3.46 25.81
C ASN A 384 -11.34 -3.28 27.24
N THR A 385 -10.72 -2.41 28.03
CA THR A 385 -11.14 -2.13 29.42
C THR A 385 -12.55 -1.55 29.49
N ASN A 386 -12.90 -0.66 28.58
CA ASN A 386 -14.19 0.01 28.56
C ASN A 386 -15.33 -0.95 28.18
N PHE A 387 -15.09 -1.91 27.27
CA PHE A 387 -16.10 -2.90 26.87
C PHE A 387 -16.06 -4.21 27.66
N SER A 388 -14.99 -4.46 28.43
CA SER A 388 -14.92 -5.58 29.37
C SER A 388 -16.00 -5.52 30.45
N LYS A 389 -16.23 -6.65 31.11
CA LYS A 389 -17.26 -6.74 32.14
C LYS A 389 -16.98 -5.78 33.30
N GLY A 390 -17.94 -4.89 33.57
CA GLY A 390 -17.82 -3.84 34.58
C GLY A 390 -17.08 -2.58 34.11
N GLY A 391 -16.62 -2.56 32.85
CA GLY A 391 -16.12 -1.38 32.17
C GLY A 391 -17.23 -0.38 31.84
N TYR A 392 -16.84 0.82 31.42
CA TYR A 392 -17.78 1.93 31.21
C TYR A 392 -18.88 1.63 30.18
N PHE A 393 -18.55 0.93 29.10
CA PHE A 393 -19.48 0.50 28.05
C PHE A 393 -19.82 -1.00 28.13
N GLY A 394 -19.55 -1.66 29.26
CA GLY A 394 -19.67 -3.12 29.39
C GLY A 394 -21.08 -3.66 29.12
N GLU A 395 -22.14 -2.89 29.38
CA GLU A 395 -23.53 -3.30 29.07
C GLU A 395 -23.81 -3.40 27.56
N PHE A 396 -23.02 -2.74 26.72
CA PHE A 396 -23.22 -2.65 25.26
C PHE A 396 -22.30 -3.57 24.45
N ALA A 397 -21.36 -4.27 25.11
CA ALA A 397 -20.31 -5.08 24.48
C ALA A 397 -20.84 -6.04 23.40
N ASN A 398 -21.89 -6.82 23.73
CA ASN A 398 -22.46 -7.80 22.80
C ASN A 398 -23.12 -7.15 21.57
N GLU A 399 -23.69 -5.96 21.71
CA GLU A 399 -24.40 -5.27 20.62
C GLU A 399 -23.40 -4.73 19.61
N VAL A 400 -22.33 -4.11 20.12
CA VAL A 400 -21.24 -3.60 19.30
C VAL A 400 -20.38 -4.72 18.72
N GLY A 401 -20.47 -5.94 19.28
CA GLY A 401 -19.78 -7.13 18.78
C GLY A 401 -18.40 -7.35 19.41
N TYR A 402 -18.15 -6.77 20.59
CA TYR A 402 -16.94 -7.01 21.37
C TYR A 402 -16.99 -8.39 22.05
N ASP A 403 -15.90 -9.16 21.94
CA ASP A 403 -15.71 -10.44 22.63
C ASP A 403 -14.55 -10.35 23.63
N GLU A 404 -14.88 -10.39 24.92
CA GLU A 404 -13.91 -10.34 26.01
C GLU A 404 -12.95 -11.55 26.03
N ASN A 405 -13.34 -12.70 25.44
CA ASN A 405 -12.47 -13.87 25.35
C ASN A 405 -11.47 -13.78 24.20
N ASN A 406 -11.69 -12.85 23.27
CA ASN A 406 -10.83 -12.57 22.15
C ASN A 406 -10.66 -11.04 22.01
N PRO A 407 -9.96 -10.39 22.96
CA PRO A 407 -9.77 -8.94 22.93
C PRO A 407 -8.90 -8.51 21.75
N ILE A 408 -9.07 -7.26 21.31
CA ILE A 408 -8.21 -6.68 20.28
C ILE A 408 -6.81 -6.45 20.88
N ASN A 409 -5.77 -6.74 20.11
CA ASN A 409 -4.39 -6.43 20.44
C ASN A 409 -3.63 -6.06 19.16
N GLU A 410 -2.40 -5.56 19.29
CA GLU A 410 -1.61 -5.13 18.14
C GLU A 410 -1.27 -6.29 17.18
N GLU A 411 -1.24 -7.54 17.65
CA GLU A 411 -0.90 -8.70 16.81
C GLU A 411 -2.10 -9.17 15.98
N ASN A 412 -3.33 -9.11 16.52
CA ASN A 412 -4.55 -9.52 15.80
C ASN A 412 -5.27 -8.36 15.08
N PHE A 413 -4.80 -7.12 15.22
CA PHE A 413 -5.48 -5.93 14.69
C PHE A 413 -5.62 -5.99 13.16
N GLY A 414 -4.56 -6.35 12.45
CA GLY A 414 -4.55 -6.42 10.98
C GLY A 414 -5.61 -7.39 10.43
N GLU A 415 -5.66 -8.62 10.98
CA GLU A 415 -6.62 -9.65 10.59
C GLU A 415 -8.07 -9.23 10.89
N ARG A 416 -8.25 -8.49 11.98
CA ARG A 416 -9.55 -8.05 12.49
C ARG A 416 -9.95 -6.65 12.05
N LEU A 417 -9.23 -6.02 11.12
CA LEU A 417 -9.49 -4.64 10.70
C LEU A 417 -10.95 -4.41 10.25
N VAL A 418 -11.52 -5.35 9.49
CA VAL A 418 -12.93 -5.28 9.05
C VAL A 418 -13.90 -5.45 10.21
N GLU A 419 -13.57 -6.30 11.18
CA GLU A 419 -14.35 -6.49 12.39
C GLU A 419 -14.37 -5.20 13.22
N ILE A 420 -13.21 -4.55 13.36
CA ILE A 420 -13.03 -3.26 14.05
C ILE A 420 -13.86 -2.18 13.36
N PHE A 421 -13.86 -2.10 12.03
CA PHE A 421 -14.72 -1.18 11.29
C PHE A 421 -16.22 -1.39 11.58
N ASN A 422 -16.63 -2.64 11.79
CA ASN A 422 -18.02 -2.96 12.10
C ASN A 422 -18.35 -2.65 13.56
N MET A 423 -17.43 -2.92 14.50
CA MET A 423 -17.58 -2.53 15.90
C MET A 423 -17.70 -1.02 16.03
N GLU A 424 -16.82 -0.26 15.37
CA GLU A 424 -16.85 1.21 15.36
C GLU A 424 -18.20 1.74 14.88
N TYR A 425 -18.67 1.24 13.74
CA TYR A 425 -19.95 1.66 13.17
C TYR A 425 -21.12 1.36 14.12
N LYS A 426 -21.11 0.21 14.80
CA LYS A 426 -22.13 -0.13 15.80
C LYS A 426 -22.01 0.72 17.07
N CYS A 427 -20.80 1.09 17.50
CA CYS A 427 -20.62 2.03 18.59
C CYS A 427 -21.24 3.39 18.25
N TYR A 428 -21.08 3.87 17.01
CA TYR A 428 -21.76 5.08 16.56
C TYR A 428 -23.29 4.93 16.61
N GLU A 429 -23.85 3.81 16.14
CA GLU A 429 -25.30 3.58 16.16
C GLU A 429 -25.86 3.47 17.58
N VAL A 430 -25.25 2.65 18.44
CA VAL A 430 -25.76 2.36 19.79
C VAL A 430 -25.40 3.48 20.75
N ILE A 431 -24.11 3.78 20.89
CA ILE A 431 -23.62 4.70 21.92
C ILE A 431 -23.71 6.15 21.44
N GLY A 432 -23.40 6.38 20.16
CA GLY A 432 -23.39 7.73 19.59
C GLY A 432 -24.79 8.32 19.37
N LEU A 433 -25.69 7.60 18.69
CA LEU A 433 -27.02 8.11 18.38
C LEU A 433 -27.99 8.02 19.56
N GLU A 434 -27.97 6.92 20.34
CA GLU A 434 -28.94 6.74 21.43
C GLU A 434 -28.55 7.52 22.70
N TYR A 435 -27.25 7.62 23.00
CA TYR A 435 -26.75 8.26 24.23
C TYR A 435 -26.00 9.57 24.00
N GLY A 436 -25.85 10.00 22.74
CA GLY A 436 -25.26 11.31 22.40
C GLY A 436 -23.76 11.43 22.65
N PHE A 437 -23.04 10.32 22.80
CA PHE A 437 -21.59 10.35 22.96
C PHE A 437 -20.87 10.53 21.63
N ASP A 438 -19.73 11.23 21.67
CA ASP A 438 -18.75 11.12 20.60
C ASP A 438 -18.15 9.71 20.65
N PHE A 439 -18.32 8.91 19.59
CA PHE A 439 -17.80 7.53 19.55
C PHE A 439 -16.27 7.48 19.72
N LYS A 440 -15.54 8.59 19.53
CA LYS A 440 -14.11 8.70 19.87
C LYS A 440 -13.82 8.49 21.36
N CYS A 441 -14.83 8.57 22.23
CA CYS A 441 -14.66 8.33 23.66
C CYS A 441 -14.36 6.86 24.02
N ILE A 442 -14.58 5.91 23.09
CA ILE A 442 -14.44 4.48 23.35
C ILE A 442 -13.01 4.04 23.69
N THR A 443 -12.00 4.81 23.29
CA THR A 443 -10.58 4.58 23.59
C THR A 443 -10.02 5.51 24.66
N LEU A 444 -10.85 6.36 25.28
CA LEU A 444 -10.43 7.18 26.42
C LEU A 444 -10.27 6.33 27.68
N ASP A 445 -9.39 6.77 28.57
CA ASP A 445 -9.30 6.20 29.91
C ASP A 445 -10.53 6.67 30.72
N LEU A 446 -11.51 5.78 30.82
CA LEU A 446 -12.72 5.97 31.62
C LEU A 446 -12.65 5.15 32.92
N SER A 447 -11.46 4.68 33.31
CA SER A 447 -11.28 3.99 34.57
C SER A 447 -11.70 4.88 35.75
N GLY A 448 -12.51 4.32 36.66
CA GLY A 448 -13.07 5.05 37.79
C GLY A 448 -14.31 5.90 37.49
N LYS A 449 -14.82 5.91 36.25
CA LYS A 449 -16.17 6.42 35.95
C LYS A 449 -17.22 5.36 36.28
N GLU A 450 -18.41 5.79 36.71
CA GLU A 450 -19.54 4.87 36.84
C GLU A 450 -19.94 4.35 35.45
N PRO A 451 -20.18 3.03 35.29
CA PRO A 451 -20.58 2.48 34.01
C PRO A 451 -21.82 3.14 33.44
N LEU A 452 -21.81 3.39 32.12
CA LEU A 452 -22.98 3.83 31.39
C LEU A 452 -24.03 2.72 31.47
N LYS A 453 -25.19 3.07 32.02
CA LYS A 453 -26.34 2.17 32.12
C LYS A 453 -27.33 2.49 31.04
N ARG A 454 -28.06 1.47 30.60
CA ARG A 454 -29.19 1.69 29.71
C ARG A 454 -30.25 2.58 30.35
N GLU A 455 -30.85 3.45 29.54
CA GLU A 455 -32.10 4.11 29.92
C GLU A 455 -33.25 3.11 29.75
N ASP A 456 -34.10 3.00 30.78
CA ASP A 456 -35.26 2.08 30.84
C ASP A 456 -36.43 2.48 29.92
#